data_AF-T0ZN76-F1
#
_entry.id   AF-T0ZN76-F1
#
_cell.length_a   1.000
_cell.length_b   1.000
_cell.length_c   1.000
_cell.angle_alpha   90.00
_cell.angle_beta   90.00
_cell.angle_gamma   90.00
#
_symmetry.space_group_name_H-M   'P 1'
#
loop_
_entity.id
_entity.type
_entity.pdbx_description
1 polymer ?
#
loop_
_entity_poly.entity_id
_entity_poly.type
_entity_poly.pdbx_seq_one_letter_code
_entity_poly.pdbx_strand_id
1 'polypeptide(L)'
;MLWVFLGLFAVASLAHAGPANWTNPTPAQLFGPLFVRVQMDAIFPDGMTFVDAVPKAAPSIILRRYRKNYPRTRTALRRFVEQNFTLPAPDRTRVPAAPTLRAHIALLWPLLTRPATCHRCTRRSCTCPSRMSCPADASESSITGTPTSRCWGLIPDGRMASARDLIDDFSYLIRTYGHIPNGNRTFYLSRSQPPVYYLMVALLDPHDPARAWADHLSELKREYAYWMKGAAGLHPGQARRNVVEMPDGAPLNRYWSSADTPRDESYRDDVLTATASGRPPARVYRDLRAAAESGWDFSSRWLGDEHHLTTIRTTDIVPIDLNSLLYGMERAIARGCAAAHQPA
;
A
#
# COMPACT_ATOMS: atom_id res chain seq x y z
N MET A 1 -22.70 62.45 15.07
CA MET A 1 -22.34 61.95 13.73
C MET A 1 -20.99 61.26 13.88
N LEU A 2 -20.95 59.91 13.81
CA LEU A 2 -20.41 59.14 12.66
C LEU A 2 -18.85 59.12 12.66
N TRP A 3 -18.08 58.04 12.68
CA TRP A 3 -18.27 56.57 12.55
C TRP A 3 -17.09 55.86 13.27
N VAL A 4 -17.35 54.70 13.86
CA VAL A 4 -16.35 53.73 14.32
C VAL A 4 -16.12 52.71 13.19
N PHE A 5 -14.88 52.57 12.71
CA PHE A 5 -14.50 51.46 11.83
C PHE A 5 -14.00 50.29 12.69
N LEU A 6 -14.83 49.27 12.85
CA LEU A 6 -14.43 47.96 13.39
C LEU A 6 -13.91 47.11 12.23
N GLY A 7 -12.59 46.89 12.18
CA GLY A 7 -11.99 45.92 11.26
C GLY A 7 -12.18 44.50 11.77
N LEU A 8 -13.02 43.71 11.10
CA LEU A 8 -13.09 42.26 11.29
C LEU A 8 -11.81 41.62 10.73
N PHE A 9 -10.90 41.20 11.60
CA PHE A 9 -9.88 40.22 11.23
C PHE A 9 -10.52 38.83 11.24
N ALA A 10 -10.80 38.31 10.03
CA ALA A 10 -11.16 36.92 9.84
C ALA A 10 -9.91 36.05 10.09
N VAL A 11 -9.81 35.46 11.28
CA VAL A 11 -8.84 34.39 11.55
C VAL A 11 -9.31 33.16 10.76
N ALA A 12 -8.66 32.90 9.63
CA ALA A 12 -8.86 31.67 8.88
C ALA A 12 -8.31 30.50 9.72
N SER A 13 -9.21 29.78 10.38
CA SER A 13 -8.88 28.53 11.07
C SER A 13 -8.42 27.49 10.05
N LEU A 14 -7.09 27.32 9.94
CA LEU A 14 -6.50 26.16 9.29
C LEU A 14 -6.92 24.91 10.07
N ALA A 15 -7.91 24.20 9.53
CA ALA A 15 -8.32 22.90 10.01
C ALA A 15 -7.11 21.96 10.00
N HIS A 16 -6.54 21.71 11.18
CA HIS A 16 -5.52 20.69 11.36
C HIS A 16 -6.17 19.33 11.07
N ALA A 17 -5.83 18.75 9.93
CA ALA A 17 -6.20 17.38 9.61
C ALA A 17 -5.53 16.45 10.64
N GLY A 18 -6.32 15.97 11.60
CA GLY A 18 -5.92 14.95 12.55
C GLY A 18 -5.48 13.64 11.86
N PRO A 19 -4.89 12.68 12.59
CA PRO A 19 -4.51 11.40 12.01
C PRO A 19 -5.74 10.75 11.37
N ALA A 20 -5.61 10.34 10.11
CA ALA A 20 -6.60 9.52 9.45
C ALA A 20 -6.68 8.18 10.18
N ASN A 21 -7.60 8.07 11.13
CA ASN A 21 -7.95 6.82 11.78
C ASN A 21 -8.73 5.99 10.77
N TRP A 22 -8.02 5.16 10.01
CA TRP A 22 -8.65 4.19 9.12
C TRP A 22 -9.54 3.26 9.95
N THR A 23 -10.85 3.35 9.77
CA THR A 23 -11.85 2.57 10.52
C THR A 23 -11.93 1.10 10.10
N ASN A 24 -10.99 0.63 9.27
CA ASN A 24 -11.00 -0.71 8.70
C ASN A 24 -9.95 -1.60 9.40
N PRO A 25 -10.36 -2.46 10.35
CA PRO A 25 -9.42 -3.32 11.07
C PRO A 25 -8.79 -4.37 10.15
N THR A 26 -7.55 -4.76 10.45
CA THR A 26 -6.85 -5.85 9.75
C THR A 26 -7.41 -7.21 10.14
N PRO A 27 -7.18 -8.28 9.35
CA PRO A 27 -7.49 -9.65 9.74
C PRO A 27 -6.93 -10.04 11.12
N ALA A 28 -5.69 -9.65 11.42
CA ALA A 28 -5.07 -9.85 12.73
C ALA A 28 -5.85 -9.15 13.86
N GLN A 29 -6.30 -7.91 13.64
CA GLN A 29 -7.11 -7.17 14.61
C GLN A 29 -8.53 -7.75 14.76
N LEU A 30 -9.12 -8.23 13.67
CA LEU A 30 -10.48 -8.78 13.65
C LEU A 30 -10.59 -10.14 14.35
N PHE A 31 -9.59 -11.01 14.16
CA PHE A 31 -9.65 -12.40 14.61
C PHE A 31 -8.64 -12.74 15.71
N GLY A 32 -7.73 -11.82 16.06
CA GLY A 32 -6.87 -11.89 17.25
C GLY A 32 -6.24 -13.28 17.47
N PRO A 33 -6.48 -13.96 18.60
CA PRO A 33 -5.91 -15.28 18.87
C PRO A 33 -6.23 -16.38 17.85
N LEU A 34 -7.39 -16.31 17.19
CA LEU A 34 -7.71 -17.24 16.09
C LEU A 34 -6.77 -17.01 14.91
N PHE A 35 -6.52 -15.74 14.56
CA PHE A 35 -5.60 -15.37 13.47
C PHE A 35 -4.19 -15.86 13.74
N VAL A 36 -3.65 -15.50 14.92
CA VAL A 36 -2.30 -15.89 15.34
C VAL A 36 -2.13 -17.39 15.22
N ARG A 37 -3.09 -18.16 15.72
CA ARG A 37 -2.99 -19.61 15.69
C ARG A 37 -3.08 -20.19 14.28
N VAL A 38 -3.97 -19.69 13.43
CA VAL A 38 -4.07 -20.15 12.04
C VAL A 38 -2.76 -19.94 11.30
N GLN A 39 -2.12 -18.78 11.49
CA GLN A 39 -0.83 -18.48 10.85
C GLN A 39 0.33 -19.30 11.46
N MET A 40 0.45 -19.33 12.79
CA MET A 40 1.57 -19.99 13.46
C MET A 40 1.53 -21.52 13.36
N ASP A 41 0.34 -22.13 13.40
CA ASP A 41 0.15 -23.57 13.20
C ASP A 41 0.30 -23.99 11.73
N ALA A 42 0.52 -23.04 10.81
CA ALA A 42 0.74 -23.25 9.38
C ALA A 42 -0.25 -24.26 8.77
N ILE A 43 -1.56 -24.06 9.01
CA ILE A 43 -2.60 -24.98 8.52
C ILE A 43 -2.90 -24.83 7.02
N PHE A 44 -2.35 -23.80 6.40
CA PHE A 44 -2.34 -23.51 4.96
C PHE A 44 -0.88 -23.42 4.47
N PRO A 45 -0.64 -23.65 3.16
CA PRO A 45 0.73 -23.68 2.62
C PRO A 45 1.41 -22.30 2.59
N ASP A 46 0.63 -21.22 2.65
CA ASP A 46 1.10 -19.83 2.60
C ASP A 46 0.36 -18.96 3.64
N GLY A 47 0.90 -17.77 3.92
CA GLY A 47 0.31 -16.79 4.84
C GLY A 47 -0.82 -15.95 4.23
N MET A 48 -1.03 -16.00 2.90
CA MET A 48 -2.02 -15.22 2.16
C MET A 48 -3.43 -15.83 2.24
N THR A 49 -3.51 -17.16 2.20
CA THR A 49 -4.76 -17.91 2.11
C THR A 49 -5.76 -17.50 3.20
N PHE A 50 -5.32 -17.31 4.45
CA PHE A 50 -6.23 -16.94 5.54
C PHE A 50 -6.55 -15.45 5.60
N VAL A 51 -5.62 -14.57 5.23
CA VAL A 51 -5.89 -13.11 5.20
C VAL A 51 -6.93 -12.76 4.14
N ASP A 52 -6.98 -13.51 3.05
CA ASP A 52 -7.99 -13.35 1.99
C ASP A 52 -9.29 -14.15 2.24
N ALA A 53 -9.33 -15.06 3.22
CA ALA A 53 -10.49 -15.90 3.50
C ALA A 53 -11.72 -15.13 4.02
N VAL A 54 -12.82 -15.06 3.27
CA VAL A 54 -14.04 -14.30 3.61
C VAL A 54 -14.79 -14.93 4.79
N PRO A 55 -15.19 -14.18 5.85
CA PRO A 55 -15.87 -14.76 6.99
C PRO A 55 -17.36 -15.00 6.64
N LYS A 56 -17.87 -16.19 6.95
CA LYS A 56 -19.28 -16.58 6.72
C LYS A 56 -20.25 -16.00 7.76
N ALA A 57 -19.74 -15.34 8.79
CA ALA A 57 -20.50 -14.68 9.84
C ALA A 57 -19.73 -13.49 10.41
N ALA A 58 -20.38 -12.66 11.24
CA ALA A 58 -19.70 -11.56 11.92
C ALA A 58 -18.48 -12.06 12.74
N PRO A 59 -17.35 -11.32 12.78
CA PRO A 59 -16.16 -11.75 13.50
C PRO A 59 -16.41 -12.13 14.97
N SER A 60 -17.28 -11.39 15.67
CA SER A 60 -17.68 -11.69 17.05
C SER A 60 -18.36 -13.06 17.20
N ILE A 61 -19.19 -13.47 16.23
CA ILE A 61 -19.85 -14.77 16.22
C ILE A 61 -18.82 -15.88 15.99
N ILE A 62 -17.91 -15.70 15.03
CA ILE A 62 -16.84 -16.66 14.73
C ILE A 62 -15.93 -16.84 15.95
N LEU A 63 -15.52 -15.74 16.60
CA LEU A 63 -14.69 -15.79 17.81
C LEU A 63 -15.41 -16.48 18.98
N ARG A 64 -16.72 -16.28 19.14
CA ARG A 64 -17.52 -17.04 20.12
C ARG A 64 -17.53 -18.54 19.83
N ARG A 65 -17.71 -18.93 18.56
CA ARG A 65 -17.61 -20.34 18.14
C ARG A 65 -16.21 -20.91 18.39
N TYR A 66 -15.17 -20.13 18.11
CA TYR A 66 -13.79 -20.52 18.34
C TYR A 66 -13.51 -20.77 19.83
N ARG A 67 -13.97 -19.88 20.72
CA ARG A 67 -13.84 -20.06 22.17
C ARG A 67 -14.60 -21.28 22.68
N LYS A 68 -15.81 -21.55 22.15
CA LYS A 68 -16.63 -22.70 22.53
C LYS A 68 -16.02 -24.04 22.09
N ASN A 69 -15.56 -24.12 20.84
CA ASN A 69 -15.08 -25.39 20.27
C ASN A 69 -13.58 -25.63 20.54
N TYR A 70 -12.80 -24.56 20.71
CA TYR A 70 -11.36 -24.52 20.94
C TYR A 70 -10.59 -25.70 20.30
N PRO A 71 -10.54 -25.78 18.95
CA PRO A 71 -10.06 -26.96 18.25
C PRO A 71 -8.61 -27.29 18.64
N ARG A 72 -8.31 -28.47 19.16
CA ARG A 72 -6.96 -28.74 19.75
C ARG A 72 -5.89 -29.15 18.73
N THR A 73 -6.27 -29.69 17.58
CA THR A 73 -5.32 -30.19 16.57
C THR A 73 -5.32 -29.30 15.32
N ARG A 74 -4.24 -29.37 14.51
CA ARG A 74 -4.14 -28.68 13.21
C ARG A 74 -5.31 -29.03 12.29
N THR A 75 -5.68 -30.31 12.21
CA THR A 75 -6.82 -30.80 11.43
C THR A 75 -8.15 -30.22 11.92
N ALA A 76 -8.37 -30.17 13.24
CA ALA A 76 -9.58 -29.58 13.80
C ALA A 76 -9.64 -28.07 13.57
N LEU A 77 -8.51 -27.36 13.65
CA LEU A 77 -8.43 -25.93 13.36
C LEU A 77 -8.71 -25.64 11.89
N ARG A 78 -8.15 -26.44 10.97
CA ARG A 78 -8.44 -26.33 9.53
C ARG A 78 -9.93 -26.51 9.24
N ARG A 79 -10.54 -27.57 9.79
CA ARG A 79 -11.99 -27.81 9.66
C ARG A 79 -12.82 -26.64 10.23
N PHE A 80 -12.41 -26.08 11.36
CA PHE A 80 -13.06 -24.90 11.94
C PHE A 80 -13.00 -23.70 10.99
N VAL A 81 -11.85 -23.46 10.36
CA VAL A 81 -11.70 -22.38 9.38
C VAL A 81 -12.58 -22.62 8.16
N GLU A 82 -12.54 -23.81 7.55
CA GLU A 82 -13.37 -24.16 6.40
C GLU A 82 -14.88 -24.02 6.67
N GLN A 83 -15.32 -24.27 7.90
CA GLN A 83 -16.71 -24.11 8.32
C GLN A 83 -17.12 -22.64 8.50
N ASN A 84 -16.21 -21.76 8.94
CA ASN A 84 -16.52 -20.37 9.30
C ASN A 84 -16.04 -19.34 8.27
N PHE A 85 -15.25 -19.75 7.30
CA PHE A 85 -14.69 -18.91 6.25
C PHE A 85 -14.86 -19.55 4.87
N THR A 86 -14.96 -18.72 3.86
CA THR A 86 -14.84 -19.07 2.45
C THR A 86 -13.42 -18.75 2.03
N LEU A 87 -12.63 -19.79 1.76
CA LEU A 87 -11.24 -19.65 1.33
C LEU A 87 -11.19 -19.15 -0.13
N PRO A 88 -10.13 -18.43 -0.53
CA PRO A 88 -9.91 -18.08 -1.94
C PRO A 88 -9.88 -19.35 -2.79
N ALA A 89 -10.50 -19.28 -3.97
CA ALA A 89 -10.45 -20.38 -4.91
C ALA A 89 -9.09 -20.38 -5.60
N PRO A 90 -8.50 -21.54 -5.92
CA PRO A 90 -7.30 -21.56 -6.75
C PRO A 90 -7.60 -20.92 -8.10
N ASP A 91 -6.67 -20.12 -8.62
CA ASP A 91 -6.80 -19.55 -9.95
C ASP A 91 -6.79 -20.70 -10.99
N ARG A 92 -7.87 -20.77 -11.78
CA ARG A 92 -8.05 -21.76 -12.85
C ARG A 92 -8.15 -21.10 -14.22
N THR A 93 -7.73 -19.85 -14.31
CA THR A 93 -7.79 -19.07 -15.55
C THR A 93 -6.93 -19.76 -16.61
N ARG A 94 -7.57 -20.21 -17.68
CA ARG A 94 -6.89 -20.81 -18.82
C ARG A 94 -6.40 -19.70 -19.73
N VAL A 95 -5.09 -19.61 -19.90
CA VAL A 95 -4.48 -18.69 -20.86
C VAL A 95 -4.54 -19.31 -22.26
N PRO A 96 -5.15 -18.66 -23.25
CA PRO A 96 -5.17 -19.18 -24.62
C PRO A 96 -3.76 -19.25 -25.21
N ALA A 97 -3.53 -20.22 -26.09
CA ALA A 97 -2.30 -20.27 -26.88
C ALA A 97 -2.24 -19.08 -27.85
N ALA A 98 -1.04 -18.51 -28.01
CA ALA A 98 -0.81 -17.36 -28.88
C ALA A 98 0.41 -17.62 -29.78
N PRO A 99 0.40 -17.15 -31.04
CA PRO A 99 1.49 -17.40 -31.97
C PRO A 99 2.76 -16.58 -31.69
N THR A 100 2.68 -15.52 -30.88
CA THR A 100 3.80 -14.66 -30.51
C THR A 100 3.72 -14.21 -29.05
N LEU A 101 4.85 -13.80 -28.47
CA LEU A 101 4.90 -13.22 -27.13
C LEU A 101 4.00 -11.98 -27.00
N ARG A 102 4.00 -11.09 -27.98
CA ARG A 102 3.14 -9.90 -27.99
C ARG A 102 1.67 -10.28 -27.98
N ALA A 103 1.27 -11.23 -28.82
CA ALA A 103 -0.11 -11.72 -28.84
C ALA A 103 -0.50 -12.39 -27.52
N HIS A 104 0.42 -13.12 -26.89
CA HIS A 104 0.22 -13.72 -25.58
C HIS A 104 -0.05 -12.66 -24.51
N ILE A 105 0.78 -11.61 -24.42
CA ILE A 105 0.59 -10.48 -23.48
C ILE A 105 -0.76 -9.81 -23.71
N ALA A 106 -1.11 -9.54 -24.97
CA ALA A 106 -2.39 -8.89 -25.30
C ALA A 106 -3.62 -9.70 -24.85
N LEU A 107 -3.53 -11.04 -24.91
CA LEU A 107 -4.58 -11.97 -24.46
C LEU A 107 -4.67 -12.09 -22.93
N LEU A 108 -3.59 -11.76 -22.20
CA LEU A 108 -3.60 -11.77 -20.74
C LEU A 108 -4.36 -10.59 -20.16
N TRP A 109 -4.42 -9.42 -20.83
CA TRP A 109 -5.06 -8.23 -20.24
C TRP A 109 -6.49 -8.44 -19.76
N PRO A 110 -7.43 -9.04 -20.53
CA PRO A 110 -8.79 -9.29 -20.04
C PRO A 110 -8.84 -10.29 -18.87
N LEU A 111 -7.89 -11.23 -18.82
CA LEU A 111 -7.78 -12.24 -17.77
C LEU A 111 -7.24 -11.64 -16.46
N LEU A 112 -6.35 -10.65 -16.59
CA LEU A 112 -5.79 -9.86 -15.49
C LEU A 112 -6.73 -8.74 -15.04
N THR A 113 -7.69 -8.33 -15.88
CA THR A 113 -8.65 -7.28 -15.54
C THR A 113 -9.73 -7.80 -14.62
N ARG A 114 -9.80 -7.28 -13.40
CA ARG A 114 -10.88 -7.54 -12.45
C ARG A 114 -11.93 -6.43 -12.54
N PRO A 115 -13.23 -6.78 -12.49
CA PRO A 115 -14.28 -5.77 -12.46
C PRO A 115 -14.21 -4.99 -11.15
N ALA A 116 -14.70 -3.74 -11.16
CA ALA A 116 -14.88 -2.95 -9.95
C ALA A 116 -15.68 -3.78 -8.93
N THR A 117 -15.12 -4.01 -7.74
CA THR A 117 -15.84 -4.75 -6.69
C THR A 117 -16.98 -3.89 -6.20
N CYS A 118 -18.21 -4.27 -6.57
CA CYS A 118 -19.44 -3.66 -6.08
C CYS A 118 -19.44 -3.57 -4.54
N HIS A 119 -19.90 -2.42 -4.02
CA HIS A 119 -19.99 -2.02 -2.60
C HIS A 119 -20.52 -3.06 -1.60
N ARG A 120 -21.08 -4.18 -2.05
CA ARG A 120 -21.81 -5.13 -1.21
C ARG A 120 -21.03 -6.33 -0.68
N CYS A 121 -19.76 -6.51 -1.02
CA CYS A 121 -19.02 -7.69 -0.58
C CYS A 121 -17.72 -7.34 0.15
N THR A 122 -17.83 -7.28 1.47
CA THR A 122 -16.78 -7.41 2.50
C THR A 122 -15.89 -6.19 2.77
N ARG A 123 -15.77 -5.84 4.07
CA ARG A 123 -14.94 -4.76 4.65
C ARG A 123 -13.41 -4.96 4.50
N ARG A 124 -12.95 -5.73 3.51
CA ARG A 124 -11.56 -6.23 3.38
C ARG A 124 -10.77 -5.57 2.25
N SER A 125 -11.44 -5.27 1.15
CA SER A 125 -10.84 -4.57 0.02
C SER A 125 -11.01 -3.07 0.21
N CYS A 126 -9.93 -2.32 0.03
CA CYS A 126 -10.03 -0.89 -0.21
C CYS A 126 -10.80 -0.73 -1.53
N THR A 127 -11.99 -0.15 -1.47
CA THR A 127 -12.86 0.00 -2.65
C THR A 127 -12.13 0.85 -3.69
N CYS A 128 -12.25 0.49 -4.97
CA CYS A 128 -11.83 1.33 -6.09
C CYS A 128 -13.03 1.55 -7.01
N PRO A 129 -13.21 2.77 -7.56
CA PRO A 129 -14.38 3.13 -8.34
C PRO A 129 -14.40 2.49 -9.73
N SER A 130 -13.26 2.08 -10.29
CA SER A 130 -13.17 1.55 -11.67
C SER A 130 -12.70 0.09 -11.76
N ARG A 131 -12.60 -0.44 -12.99
CA ARG A 131 -12.18 -1.82 -13.26
C ARG A 131 -10.65 -1.93 -13.18
N MET A 132 -10.14 -2.61 -12.16
CA MET A 132 -8.69 -2.71 -11.92
C MET A 132 -8.07 -3.95 -12.57
N SER A 133 -6.96 -3.79 -13.30
CA SER A 133 -6.12 -4.92 -13.69
C SER A 133 -5.21 -5.37 -12.55
N CYS A 134 -5.28 -6.62 -12.10
CA CYS A 134 -4.44 -7.25 -11.07
C CYS A 134 -3.50 -8.31 -11.69
N PRO A 135 -2.30 -8.59 -11.13
CA PRO A 135 -1.44 -9.71 -11.53
C PRO A 135 -2.16 -11.06 -11.36
N ALA A 136 -1.77 -12.07 -12.15
CA ALA A 136 -2.34 -13.42 -12.15
C ALA A 136 -1.66 -14.41 -11.18
N ASP A 137 -0.71 -13.98 -10.34
CA ASP A 137 -0.11 -14.89 -9.36
C ASP A 137 -0.92 -14.94 -8.05
N ALA A 138 -0.53 -15.83 -7.15
CA ALA A 138 -1.20 -16.17 -5.87
C ALA A 138 -1.42 -14.98 -4.91
N SER A 139 -1.09 -13.76 -5.34
CA SER A 139 -1.40 -12.52 -4.70
C SER A 139 -2.60 -11.86 -5.40
N GLU A 140 -3.82 -12.38 -5.17
CA GLU A 140 -5.12 -11.90 -5.71
C GLU A 140 -5.47 -10.42 -5.36
N SER A 141 -4.51 -9.69 -4.80
CA SER A 141 -4.66 -8.37 -4.19
C SER A 141 -3.48 -7.44 -4.44
N SER A 142 -2.44 -7.92 -5.10
CA SER A 142 -1.20 -7.18 -5.13
C SER A 142 -1.21 -6.15 -6.25
N ILE A 143 -1.20 -4.90 -5.80
CA ILE A 143 -0.70 -3.79 -6.61
C ILE A 143 0.84 -3.92 -6.72
N THR A 144 1.47 -4.88 -6.02
CA THR A 144 2.91 -5.14 -6.06
C THR A 144 3.33 -5.60 -7.45
N GLY A 145 4.12 -4.74 -8.09
CA GLY A 145 4.45 -4.80 -9.51
C GLY A 145 4.11 -3.46 -10.12
N THR A 146 5.08 -2.54 -10.07
CA THR A 146 4.97 -1.09 -10.34
C THR A 146 3.81 -0.76 -11.28
N PRO A 147 2.77 -0.05 -10.80
CA PRO A 147 1.60 0.25 -11.62
C PRO A 147 1.94 1.02 -12.91
N THR A 148 3.06 1.74 -12.91
CA THR A 148 3.68 2.36 -14.10
C THR A 148 4.04 1.36 -15.20
N SER A 149 4.59 0.18 -14.85
CA SER A 149 4.90 -0.86 -15.84
C SER A 149 3.64 -1.41 -16.51
N ARG A 150 2.50 -1.44 -15.80
CA ARG A 150 1.20 -1.78 -16.41
C ARG A 150 0.75 -0.70 -17.38
N CYS A 151 0.84 0.57 -17.02
CA CYS A 151 0.54 1.66 -17.95
C CYS A 151 1.45 1.59 -19.19
N TRP A 152 2.75 1.32 -19.03
CA TRP A 152 3.68 1.12 -20.14
C TRP A 152 3.36 -0.09 -21.03
N GLY A 153 2.66 -1.11 -20.52
CA GLY A 153 2.18 -2.23 -21.32
C GLY A 153 0.81 -1.99 -21.98
N LEU A 154 -0.13 -1.37 -21.25
CA LEU A 154 -1.50 -1.11 -21.70
C LEU A 154 -1.53 -0.10 -22.85
N ILE A 155 -0.75 0.97 -22.75
CA ILE A 155 -0.79 2.09 -23.71
C ILE A 155 -0.36 1.65 -25.12
N PRO A 156 0.78 0.95 -25.32
CA PRO A 156 1.18 0.45 -26.63
C PRO A 156 0.21 -0.58 -27.24
N ASP A 157 -0.52 -1.33 -26.41
CA ASP A 157 -1.56 -2.27 -26.84
C ASP A 157 -2.91 -1.58 -27.12
N GLY A 158 -2.95 -0.25 -27.19
CA GLY A 158 -4.15 0.53 -27.50
C GLY A 158 -5.16 0.65 -26.35
N ARG A 159 -4.77 0.29 -25.12
CA ARG A 159 -5.65 0.24 -23.95
C ARG A 159 -5.56 1.51 -23.09
N MET A 160 -5.58 2.67 -23.74
CA MET A 160 -5.56 3.98 -23.06
C MET A 160 -6.68 4.16 -22.04
N ALA A 161 -7.87 3.64 -22.32
CA ALA A 161 -9.00 3.68 -21.39
C ALA A 161 -8.68 2.93 -20.07
N SER A 162 -8.09 1.73 -20.16
CA SER A 162 -7.68 0.96 -18.98
C SER A 162 -6.54 1.63 -18.20
N ALA A 163 -5.64 2.34 -18.89
CA ALA A 163 -4.60 3.12 -18.23
C ALA A 163 -5.19 4.31 -17.45
N ARG A 164 -6.22 4.97 -18.01
CA ARG A 164 -6.97 6.04 -17.30
C ARG A 164 -7.72 5.49 -16.09
N ASP A 165 -8.47 4.40 -16.24
CA ASP A 165 -9.15 3.73 -15.13
C ASP A 165 -8.19 3.42 -13.98
N LEU A 166 -7.00 2.89 -14.30
CA LEU A 166 -5.96 2.60 -13.30
C LEU A 166 -5.48 3.86 -12.57
N ILE A 167 -5.25 4.96 -13.30
CA ILE A 167 -4.83 6.24 -12.70
C ILE A 167 -5.96 6.83 -11.84
N ASP A 168 -7.21 6.72 -12.27
CA ASP A 168 -8.38 7.15 -11.50
C ASP A 168 -8.54 6.37 -10.19
N ASP A 169 -8.25 5.06 -10.22
CA ASP A 169 -8.23 4.23 -9.02
C ASP A 169 -7.15 4.70 -8.03
N PHE A 170 -5.92 4.97 -8.50
CA PHE A 170 -4.88 5.53 -7.62
C PHE A 170 -5.22 6.91 -7.09
N SER A 171 -5.83 7.74 -7.93
CA SER A 171 -6.33 9.06 -7.53
C SER A 171 -7.38 8.93 -6.42
N TYR A 172 -8.28 7.95 -6.54
CA TYR A 172 -9.24 7.62 -5.48
C TYR A 172 -8.55 7.15 -4.20
N LEU A 173 -7.53 6.29 -4.29
CA LEU A 173 -6.77 5.83 -3.12
C LEU A 173 -6.07 6.99 -2.42
N ILE A 174 -5.48 7.94 -3.15
CA ILE A 174 -4.89 9.15 -2.57
C ILE A 174 -5.96 10.02 -1.90
N ARG A 175 -7.11 10.26 -2.56
CA ARG A 175 -8.21 11.04 -1.98
C ARG A 175 -8.82 10.39 -0.73
N THR A 176 -8.86 9.06 -0.70
CA THR A 176 -9.44 8.30 0.41
C THR A 176 -8.45 8.10 1.54
N TYR A 177 -7.24 7.64 1.22
CA TYR A 177 -6.22 7.18 2.15
C TYR A 177 -5.07 8.17 2.38
N GLY A 178 -5.04 9.28 1.67
CA GLY A 178 -3.95 10.26 1.69
C GLY A 178 -2.65 9.77 1.01
N HIS A 179 -2.60 8.52 0.56
CA HIS A 179 -1.47 7.90 -0.12
C HIS A 179 -1.96 6.69 -0.91
N ILE A 180 -1.11 6.12 -1.75
CA ILE A 180 -1.34 4.84 -2.41
C ILE A 180 -0.86 3.73 -1.46
N PRO A 181 -1.74 2.88 -0.90
CA PRO A 181 -1.31 1.74 -0.09
C PRO A 181 -0.57 0.71 -0.96
N ASN A 182 0.28 -0.10 -0.33
CA ASN A 182 1.04 -1.17 -1.00
C ASN A 182 0.17 -2.13 -1.85
N GLY A 183 -1.07 -2.31 -1.44
CA GLY A 183 -2.10 -3.03 -2.19
C GLY A 183 -3.50 -2.71 -1.65
N ASN A 184 -4.53 -3.17 -2.36
CA ASN A 184 -5.92 -2.89 -2.00
C ASN A 184 -6.46 -3.83 -0.92
N ARG A 185 -5.78 -3.89 0.23
CA ARG A 185 -6.17 -4.65 1.43
C ARG A 185 -5.96 -3.81 2.68
N THR A 186 -6.79 -4.04 3.70
CA THR A 186 -6.73 -3.26 4.95
C THR A 186 -5.37 -3.33 5.65
N PHE A 187 -4.69 -4.47 5.60
CA PHE A 187 -3.36 -4.65 6.20
C PHE A 187 -2.22 -3.91 5.46
N TYR A 188 -2.47 -3.45 4.23
CA TYR A 188 -1.53 -2.61 3.49
C TYR A 188 -1.69 -1.11 3.77
N LEU A 189 -2.78 -0.64 4.39
CA LEU A 189 -3.00 0.77 4.74
C LEU A 189 -1.94 1.38 5.67
N SER A 190 -1.12 0.52 6.28
CA SER A 190 -0.03 0.95 7.16
C SER A 190 1.16 1.54 6.41
N ARG A 191 1.29 1.32 5.09
CA ARG A 191 2.48 1.66 4.28
C ARG A 191 2.14 1.86 2.81
N SER A 192 2.99 2.58 2.10
CA SER A 192 2.87 2.81 0.66
C SER A 192 3.70 1.81 -0.17
N GLN A 193 4.16 2.27 -1.33
CA GLN A 193 5.12 1.68 -2.26
C GLN A 193 5.96 2.80 -2.91
N PRO A 194 7.01 2.51 -3.71
CA PRO A 194 7.76 3.56 -4.41
C PRO A 194 6.84 4.53 -5.18
N PRO A 195 6.96 5.85 -4.96
CA PRO A 195 5.96 6.82 -5.43
C PRO A 195 6.11 7.14 -6.91
N VAL A 196 5.41 6.37 -7.73
CA VAL A 196 5.49 6.43 -9.20
C VAL A 196 4.22 6.98 -9.85
N TYR A 197 3.25 7.48 -9.08
CA TYR A 197 1.99 8.01 -9.59
C TYR A 197 2.20 9.16 -10.60
N TYR A 198 3.09 10.11 -10.32
CA TYR A 198 3.39 11.20 -11.25
C TYR A 198 3.94 10.72 -12.60
N LEU A 199 4.67 9.60 -12.62
CA LEU A 199 5.13 8.95 -13.85
C LEU A 199 3.97 8.35 -14.63
N MET A 200 2.97 7.78 -13.93
CA MET A 200 1.77 7.26 -14.58
C MET A 200 0.94 8.38 -15.21
N VAL A 201 0.74 9.48 -14.48
CA VAL A 201 0.02 10.67 -14.96
C VAL A 201 0.68 11.24 -16.21
N ALA A 202 2.01 11.30 -16.25
CA ALA A 202 2.75 11.77 -17.43
C ALA A 202 2.46 10.96 -18.70
N LEU A 203 2.02 9.71 -18.57
CA LEU A 203 1.69 8.85 -19.72
C LEU A 203 0.32 9.15 -20.32
N LEU A 204 -0.54 9.90 -19.63
CA LEU A 204 -1.83 10.34 -20.17
C LEU A 204 -1.66 11.35 -21.30
N ASP A 205 -0.59 12.15 -21.24
CA ASP A 205 -0.21 13.10 -22.27
C ASP A 205 1.32 13.13 -22.43
N PRO A 206 1.88 12.21 -23.24
CA PRO A 206 3.33 12.13 -23.43
C PRO A 206 3.95 13.36 -24.13
N HIS A 207 3.13 14.14 -24.84
CA HIS A 207 3.58 15.33 -25.55
C HIS A 207 3.55 16.58 -24.67
N ASP A 208 2.62 16.63 -23.72
CA ASP A 208 2.56 17.67 -22.68
C ASP A 208 2.27 17.07 -21.29
N PRO A 209 3.28 16.47 -20.63
CA PRO A 209 3.12 15.93 -19.29
C PRO A 209 2.72 16.99 -18.25
N ALA A 210 3.06 18.27 -18.49
CA ALA A 210 2.76 19.34 -17.55
C ALA A 210 1.25 19.59 -17.43
N ARG A 211 0.52 19.48 -18.53
CA ARG A 211 -0.95 19.53 -18.53
C ARG A 211 -1.54 18.38 -17.72
N ALA A 212 -1.07 17.14 -17.95
CA ALA A 212 -1.56 15.99 -17.19
C ALA A 212 -1.27 16.12 -15.68
N TRP A 213 -0.10 16.64 -15.30
CA TRP A 213 0.21 16.92 -13.90
C TRP A 213 -0.64 18.05 -13.31
N ALA A 214 -1.01 19.06 -14.10
CA ALA A 214 -1.93 20.11 -13.66
C ALA A 214 -3.32 19.54 -13.34
N ASP A 215 -3.84 18.64 -14.19
CA ASP A 215 -5.14 17.98 -14.00
C ASP A 215 -5.19 17.05 -12.77
N HIS A 216 -4.02 16.60 -12.28
CA HIS A 216 -3.88 15.71 -11.11
C HIS A 216 -3.06 16.33 -9.98
N LEU A 217 -2.94 17.66 -9.97
CA LEU A 217 -2.08 18.38 -9.04
C LEU A 217 -2.50 18.19 -7.58
N SER A 218 -3.81 18.07 -7.34
CA SER A 218 -4.35 17.90 -5.99
C SER A 218 -3.92 16.57 -5.36
N GLU A 219 -3.94 15.50 -6.15
CA GLU A 219 -3.52 14.16 -5.78
C GLU A 219 -2.00 14.11 -5.60
N LEU A 220 -1.24 14.71 -6.52
CA LEU A 220 0.23 14.79 -6.42
C LEU A 220 0.70 15.49 -5.14
N LYS A 221 0.13 16.66 -4.83
CA LYS A 221 0.44 17.41 -3.60
C LYS A 221 0.06 16.61 -2.35
N ARG A 222 -1.04 15.86 -2.40
CA ARG A 222 -1.51 15.04 -1.27
C ARG A 222 -0.63 13.82 -1.03
N GLU A 223 -0.19 13.14 -2.09
CA GLU A 223 0.76 12.04 -1.98
C GLU A 223 2.12 12.54 -1.47
N TYR A 224 2.63 13.66 -1.97
CA TYR A 224 3.86 14.28 -1.45
C TYR A 224 3.74 14.63 0.04
N ALA A 225 2.59 15.18 0.47
CA ALA A 225 2.32 15.49 1.86
C ALA A 225 2.33 14.24 2.77
N TYR A 226 2.01 13.05 2.25
CA TYR A 226 2.18 11.80 2.98
C TYR A 226 3.67 11.50 3.23
N TRP A 227 4.52 11.60 2.21
CA TRP A 227 5.96 11.35 2.32
C TRP A 227 6.66 12.35 3.24
N MET A 228 6.23 13.61 3.23
CA MET A 228 6.76 14.68 4.08
C MET A 228 6.11 14.76 5.46
N LYS A 229 5.21 13.82 5.79
CA LYS A 229 4.50 13.84 7.06
C LYS A 229 5.46 13.66 8.23
N GLY A 230 5.57 14.71 9.05
CA GLY A 230 6.43 14.72 10.23
C GLY A 230 7.76 15.48 10.04
N ALA A 231 7.98 16.10 8.88
CA ALA A 231 9.14 16.98 8.64
C ALA A 231 9.15 18.21 9.56
N ALA A 232 7.99 18.79 9.86
CA ALA A 232 7.90 19.97 10.72
C ALA A 232 8.42 19.68 12.14
N GLY A 233 9.37 20.52 12.59
CA GLY A 233 9.99 20.39 13.92
C GLY A 233 10.85 19.13 14.07
N LEU A 234 11.41 18.64 12.97
CA LEU A 234 12.55 17.72 13.00
C LEU A 234 13.83 18.55 13.24
N HIS A 235 14.88 17.91 13.74
CA HIS A 235 16.20 18.53 13.88
C HIS A 235 17.27 17.65 13.19
N PRO A 236 18.44 18.20 12.82
CA PRO A 236 19.50 17.44 12.15
C PRO A 236 19.86 16.14 12.90
N GLY A 237 19.93 15.04 12.16
CA GLY A 237 20.19 13.69 12.68
C GLY A 237 18.95 12.97 13.22
N GLN A 238 17.78 13.61 13.23
CA GLN A 238 16.53 12.97 13.65
C GLN A 238 15.75 12.41 12.46
N ALA A 239 14.92 11.41 12.75
CA ALA A 239 14.01 10.84 11.78
C ALA A 239 12.62 10.69 12.39
N ARG A 240 11.58 11.06 11.63
CA ARG A 240 10.18 10.91 12.00
C ARG A 240 9.41 10.38 10.81
N ARG A 241 8.82 9.19 10.98
CA ARG A 241 8.14 8.46 9.90
C ARG A 241 9.08 8.27 8.69
N ASN A 242 8.62 8.67 7.51
CA ASN A 242 9.34 8.63 6.25
C ASN A 242 10.34 9.77 6.06
N VAL A 243 10.48 10.72 7.01
CA VAL A 243 11.39 11.86 6.87
C VAL A 243 12.61 11.68 7.78
N VAL A 244 13.78 12.01 7.24
CA VAL A 244 15.07 12.07 7.93
C VAL A 244 15.65 13.46 7.67
N GLU A 245 16.03 14.18 8.72
CA GLU A 245 16.79 15.42 8.56
C GLU A 245 18.27 15.09 8.61
N MET A 246 18.96 15.35 7.50
CA MET A 246 20.37 15.07 7.35
C MET A 246 21.22 16.04 8.19
N PRO A 247 22.51 15.74 8.45
CA PRO A 247 23.37 16.59 9.27
C PRO A 247 23.53 18.04 8.76
N ASP A 248 23.35 18.26 7.45
CA ASP A 248 23.37 19.57 6.80
C ASP A 248 22.01 20.30 6.84
N GLY A 249 21.00 19.71 7.49
CA GLY A 249 19.63 20.24 7.57
C GLY A 249 18.76 19.89 6.36
N ALA A 250 19.29 19.17 5.35
CA ALA A 250 18.49 18.76 4.21
C ALA A 250 17.49 17.67 4.61
N PRO A 251 16.18 17.80 4.28
CA PRO A 251 15.24 16.72 4.48
C PRO A 251 15.40 15.68 3.35
N LEU A 252 15.60 14.42 3.73
CA LEU A 252 15.50 13.27 2.84
C LEU A 252 14.43 12.31 3.36
N ASN A 253 14.07 11.32 2.55
CA ASN A 253 13.07 10.34 2.91
C ASN A 253 13.65 8.93 3.05
N ARG A 254 12.96 8.13 3.86
CA ARG A 254 13.20 6.69 4.02
C ARG A 254 11.88 5.92 3.92
N TYR A 255 11.98 4.63 3.62
CA TYR A 255 10.83 3.74 3.74
C TYR A 255 10.50 3.49 5.22
N TRP A 256 9.22 3.52 5.56
CA TRP A 256 8.70 3.41 6.91
C TRP A 256 7.22 3.01 6.90
N SER A 257 6.88 1.93 7.59
CA SER A 257 5.48 1.59 7.85
C SER A 257 4.99 2.21 9.15
N SER A 258 3.72 2.56 9.26
CA SER A 258 3.11 3.05 10.51
C SER A 258 2.86 1.97 11.57
N ALA A 259 2.81 0.70 11.16
CA ALA A 259 2.67 -0.45 12.05
C ALA A 259 4.04 -1.08 12.39
N ASP A 260 4.17 -1.61 13.60
CA ASP A 260 5.32 -2.38 14.11
C ASP A 260 4.90 -3.76 14.65
N THR A 261 3.86 -4.34 14.07
CA THR A 261 3.41 -5.72 14.32
C THR A 261 3.80 -6.63 13.16
N PRO A 262 3.79 -7.96 13.28
CA PRO A 262 4.04 -8.85 12.14
C PRO A 262 3.07 -8.57 10.98
N ARG A 263 3.53 -8.65 9.73
CA ARG A 263 2.70 -8.54 8.52
C ARG A 263 1.60 -9.61 8.54
N ASP A 264 0.37 -9.24 8.20
CA ASP A 264 -0.75 -10.19 8.26
C ASP A 264 -0.50 -11.33 7.25
N GLU A 265 -0.03 -10.99 6.05
CA GLU A 265 0.28 -11.86 4.91
C GLU A 265 1.51 -12.77 5.11
N SER A 266 2.40 -12.42 6.05
CA SER A 266 3.64 -13.16 6.33
C SER A 266 3.87 -13.31 7.83
N TYR A 267 2.77 -13.45 8.58
CA TYR A 267 2.77 -13.31 10.05
C TYR A 267 3.76 -14.24 10.73
N ARG A 268 3.75 -15.52 10.32
CA ARG A 268 4.63 -16.54 10.89
C ARG A 268 6.09 -16.24 10.61
N ASP A 269 6.43 -15.89 9.38
CA ASP A 269 7.81 -15.64 8.97
C ASP A 269 8.38 -14.41 9.67
N ASP A 270 7.58 -13.35 9.82
CA ASP A 270 7.96 -12.16 10.57
C ASP A 270 8.22 -12.48 12.05
N VAL A 271 7.31 -13.23 12.70
CA VAL A 271 7.47 -13.63 14.12
C VAL A 271 8.73 -14.47 14.32
N LEU A 272 9.00 -15.43 13.44
CA LEU A 272 10.19 -16.27 13.51
C LEU A 272 11.47 -15.46 13.28
N THR A 273 11.46 -14.54 12.31
CA THR A 273 12.59 -13.65 12.03
C THR A 273 12.90 -12.75 13.22
N ALA A 274 11.87 -12.10 13.80
CA ALA A 274 12.04 -11.27 14.98
C ALA A 274 12.57 -12.07 16.17
N THR A 275 12.04 -13.27 16.40
CA THR A 275 12.50 -14.17 17.46
C THR A 275 13.97 -14.55 17.28
N ALA A 276 14.36 -14.95 16.06
CA ALA A 276 15.73 -15.35 15.75
C ALA A 276 16.74 -14.19 15.79
N SER A 277 16.28 -12.95 15.62
CA SER A 277 17.17 -11.77 15.62
C SER A 277 17.72 -11.38 17.00
N GLY A 278 17.04 -11.74 18.09
CA GLY A 278 17.34 -11.24 19.44
C GLY A 278 17.14 -9.73 19.65
N ARG A 279 16.67 -8.99 18.63
CA ARG A 279 16.40 -7.54 18.70
C ARG A 279 14.98 -7.27 19.22
N PRO A 280 14.67 -6.05 19.67
CA PRO A 280 13.29 -5.67 20.02
C PRO A 280 12.33 -5.99 18.86
N PRO A 281 11.33 -6.88 19.05
CA PRO A 281 10.51 -7.38 17.94
C PRO A 281 9.85 -6.28 17.13
N ALA A 282 9.33 -5.24 17.80
CA ALA A 282 8.71 -4.08 17.15
C ALA A 282 9.63 -3.38 16.13
N ARG A 283 10.95 -3.30 16.41
CA ARG A 283 11.92 -2.72 15.47
C ARG A 283 12.10 -3.62 14.24
N VAL A 284 12.22 -4.93 14.45
CA VAL A 284 12.36 -5.89 13.34
C VAL A 284 11.12 -5.90 12.47
N TYR A 285 9.93 -5.92 13.06
CA TYR A 285 8.66 -5.84 12.32
C TYR A 285 8.55 -4.54 11.52
N ARG A 286 8.99 -3.40 12.08
CA ARG A 286 9.03 -2.12 11.38
C ARG A 286 9.96 -2.18 10.17
N ASP A 287 11.16 -2.73 10.32
CA ASP A 287 12.14 -2.88 9.23
C ASP A 287 11.62 -3.82 8.14
N LEU A 288 11.03 -4.97 8.49
CA LEU A 288 10.41 -5.90 7.54
C LEU A 288 9.29 -5.23 6.74
N ARG A 289 8.42 -4.47 7.40
CA ARG A 289 7.34 -3.73 6.74
C ARG A 289 7.86 -2.58 5.88
N ALA A 290 8.90 -1.88 6.31
CA ALA A 290 9.55 -0.84 5.52
C ALA A 290 10.22 -1.42 4.26
N ALA A 291 10.79 -2.63 4.35
CA ALA A 291 11.31 -3.33 3.17
C ALA A 291 10.17 -3.66 2.18
N ALA A 292 9.01 -4.09 2.67
CA ALA A 292 7.84 -4.28 1.82
C ALA A 292 7.32 -2.95 1.21
N GLU A 293 7.40 -1.83 1.94
CA GLU A 293 7.13 -0.50 1.36
C GLU A 293 8.14 -0.13 0.26
N SER A 294 9.38 -0.59 0.35
CA SER A 294 10.38 -0.33 -0.69
C SER A 294 10.10 -1.06 -2.01
N GLY A 295 9.30 -2.13 -1.98
CA GLY A 295 9.14 -3.06 -3.10
C GLY A 295 10.32 -4.01 -3.31
N TRP A 296 11.30 -4.00 -2.39
CA TRP A 296 12.48 -4.88 -2.37
C TRP A 296 12.47 -5.76 -1.12
N ASP A 297 11.36 -6.46 -0.86
CA ASP A 297 11.20 -7.44 0.21
C ASP A 297 11.53 -8.87 -0.28
N PHE A 298 12.69 -9.45 0.03
CA PHE A 298 13.83 -8.87 0.76
C PHE A 298 15.10 -8.84 -0.09
N SER A 299 16.08 -8.05 0.34
CA SER A 299 17.32 -7.79 -0.39
C SER A 299 18.47 -7.60 0.58
N SER A 300 19.67 -8.07 0.20
CA SER A 300 20.93 -7.81 0.92
C SER A 300 21.16 -6.32 1.18
N ARG A 301 20.64 -5.46 0.30
CA ARG A 301 20.61 -3.98 0.44
C ARG A 301 20.15 -3.50 1.80
N TRP A 302 19.23 -4.23 2.44
CA TRP A 302 18.62 -3.83 3.71
C TRP A 302 19.22 -4.54 4.94
N LEU A 303 20.13 -5.50 4.73
CA LEU A 303 20.66 -6.36 5.78
C LEU A 303 21.94 -5.77 6.36
N GLY A 304 22.14 -5.93 7.67
CA GLY A 304 23.36 -5.50 8.35
C GLY A 304 24.60 -6.30 7.93
N ASP A 305 24.40 -7.57 7.58
CA ASP A 305 25.45 -8.51 7.21
C ASP A 305 25.28 -9.07 5.79
N GLU A 306 24.38 -8.48 4.99
CA GLU A 306 24.10 -8.85 3.59
C GLU A 306 23.57 -10.28 3.37
N HIS A 307 23.48 -11.11 4.42
CA HIS A 307 23.21 -12.54 4.31
C HIS A 307 21.96 -12.97 5.08
N HIS A 308 21.72 -12.42 6.28
CA HIS A 308 20.67 -12.92 7.17
C HIS A 308 19.56 -11.89 7.35
N LEU A 309 18.31 -12.30 7.07
CA LEU A 309 17.13 -11.44 7.23
C LEU A 309 16.95 -10.92 8.67
N THR A 310 17.48 -11.64 9.67
CA THR A 310 17.47 -11.24 11.08
C THR A 310 18.22 -9.91 11.33
N THR A 311 19.13 -9.52 10.45
CA THR A 311 19.91 -8.27 10.53
C THR A 311 19.26 -7.10 9.77
N ILE A 312 18.03 -7.26 9.26
CA ILE A 312 17.34 -6.24 8.47
C ILE A 312 17.20 -4.90 9.23
N ARG A 313 17.54 -3.80 8.57
CA ARG A 313 17.59 -2.45 9.16
C ARG A 313 17.11 -1.38 8.19
N THR A 314 16.07 -1.68 7.42
CA THR A 314 15.57 -0.83 6.33
C THR A 314 15.30 0.61 6.78
N THR A 315 14.79 0.82 7.99
CA THR A 315 14.50 2.18 8.49
C THR A 315 15.74 2.99 8.86
N ASP A 316 16.92 2.36 8.93
CA ASP A 316 18.20 3.02 9.18
C ASP A 316 18.91 3.43 7.88
N ILE A 317 18.28 3.21 6.72
CA ILE A 317 18.88 3.47 5.40
C ILE A 317 18.05 4.54 4.68
N VAL A 318 18.72 5.61 4.24
CA VAL A 318 18.16 6.62 3.34
C VAL A 318 18.33 6.12 1.89
N PRO A 319 17.27 5.70 1.20
CA PRO A 319 17.39 4.97 -0.04
C PRO A 319 17.36 5.92 -1.26
N ILE A 320 18.36 5.78 -2.15
CA ILE A 320 18.55 6.68 -3.30
C ILE A 320 17.40 6.65 -4.31
N ASP A 321 16.80 5.49 -4.53
CA ASP A 321 15.63 5.31 -5.39
C ASP A 321 14.43 6.12 -4.91
N LEU A 322 14.07 6.05 -3.61
CA LEU A 322 12.97 6.84 -3.06
C LEU A 322 13.20 8.35 -3.24
N ASN A 323 14.40 8.82 -2.90
CA ASN A 323 14.71 10.25 -2.99
C ASN A 323 14.78 10.74 -4.44
N SER A 324 15.22 9.89 -5.38
CA SER A 324 15.15 10.19 -6.82
C SER A 324 13.72 10.30 -7.33
N LEU A 325 12.83 9.42 -6.87
CA LEU A 325 11.41 9.44 -7.22
C LEU A 325 10.70 10.67 -6.65
N LEU A 326 10.99 11.04 -5.40
CA LEU A 326 10.42 12.23 -4.76
C LEU A 326 10.92 13.52 -5.42
N TYR A 327 12.20 13.60 -5.77
CA TYR A 327 12.69 14.72 -6.57
C TYR A 327 11.98 14.83 -7.92
N GLY A 328 11.71 13.70 -8.58
CA GLY A 328 10.90 13.67 -9.79
C GLY A 328 9.45 14.17 -9.57
N MET A 329 8.83 13.76 -8.46
CA MET A 329 7.50 14.23 -8.05
C MET A 329 7.47 15.73 -7.74
N GLU A 330 8.47 16.27 -7.03
CA GLU A 330 8.60 17.70 -6.76
C GLU A 330 8.67 18.52 -8.05
N ARG A 331 9.46 18.05 -9.03
CA ARG A 331 9.54 18.68 -10.35
C ARG A 331 8.23 18.58 -11.12
N ALA A 332 7.52 17.45 -11.02
CA ALA A 332 6.21 17.28 -11.63
C ALA A 332 5.17 18.24 -11.02
N ILE A 333 5.15 18.38 -9.69
CA ILE A 333 4.30 19.33 -8.97
C ILE A 333 4.62 20.77 -9.41
N ALA A 334 5.89 21.17 -9.42
CA ALA A 334 6.28 22.52 -9.83
C ALA A 334 5.84 22.86 -11.27
N ARG A 335 5.99 21.92 -12.21
CA ARG A 335 5.55 22.08 -13.60
C ARG A 335 4.03 22.08 -13.73
N GLY A 336 3.33 21.22 -12.99
CA GLY A 336 1.87 21.20 -12.93
C GLY A 336 1.31 22.51 -12.37
N CYS A 337 1.91 23.06 -11.32
CA CYS A 337 1.58 24.38 -10.78
C CYS A 337 1.75 25.48 -11.82
N ALA A 338 2.88 25.50 -12.54
CA ALA A 338 3.12 26.47 -13.61
C ALA A 338 2.08 26.38 -14.73
N ALA A 339 1.74 25.17 -15.19
CA ALA A 339 0.71 24.95 -16.21
C ALA A 339 -0.70 25.34 -15.71
N ALA A 340 -0.99 25.13 -14.43
CA ALA A 340 -2.24 25.53 -13.79
C ALA A 340 -2.32 27.02 -13.40
N HIS A 341 -1.24 27.79 -13.59
CA HIS A 341 -1.10 29.17 -13.11
C HIS A 341 -1.31 29.29 -11.57
N GLN A 342 -0.80 28.31 -10.82
CA GLN A 342 -0.86 28.25 -9.36
C GLN A 342 0.55 28.35 -8.74
N PRO A 343 0.67 28.84 -7.49
CA PRO A 343 1.94 28.76 -6.77
C PRO A 343 2.33 27.30 -6.49
N ALA A 344 3.64 27.04 -6.57
CA ALA A 344 4.25 25.74 -6.32
C ALA A 344 3.84 25.16 -4.96
#